data_AF-A0A5K1CHX7-F1
#
_entry.id   AF-A0A5K1CHX7-F1
#
_cell.length_a   1.000
_cell.length_b   1.000
_cell.length_c   1.000
_cell.angle_alpha   90.00
_cell.angle_beta   90.00
_cell.angle_gamma   90.00
#
_symmetry.space_group_name_H-M   'P 1'
#
loop_
_entity.id
_entity.type
_entity.pdbx_description
1 polymer ?
#
loop_
_entity_poly.entity_id
_entity_poly.type
_entity_poly.pdbx_seq_one_letter_code
_entity_poly.pdbx_strand_id
1 'polypeptide(L)' 'DDLEAEPEVLLDPNLLSEDGTVALSMSSISEDAKFLAYGLSSSGSDWVTIKVMRIEDKCVLPDSLSW' A
#
# COMPACT_ATOMS: atom_id res chain seq x y z
N ASP A 1 -18.28 14.74 3.00
CA ASP A 1 -18.65 13.38 2.56
C ASP A 1 -19.64 13.47 1.44
N ASP A 2 -19.14 13.30 0.23
CA ASP A 2 -19.94 13.28 -0.99
C ASP A 2 -19.67 11.94 -1.67
N LEU A 3 -20.72 11.12 -1.83
CA LEU A 3 -20.64 9.84 -2.53
C LEU A 3 -20.52 10.04 -4.05
N GLU A 4 -20.63 11.29 -4.53
CA GLU A 4 -20.46 11.69 -5.93
C GLU A 4 -19.08 12.31 -6.22
N ALA A 5 -18.18 12.36 -5.23
CA ALA A 5 -16.82 12.86 -5.44
C ALA A 5 -16.06 12.02 -6.49
N GLU A 6 -15.22 12.67 -7.30
CA GLU A 6 -14.37 11.97 -8.26
C GLU A 6 -13.41 11.02 -7.51
N PRO A 7 -13.29 9.75 -7.95
CA PRO A 7 -12.42 8.79 -7.30
C PRO A 7 -10.95 9.17 -7.49
N GLU A 8 -10.15 8.94 -6.46
CA GLU A 8 -8.70 9.16 -6.48
C GLU A 8 -7.93 7.85 -6.26
N VAL A 9 -6.79 7.70 -6.95
CA VAL A 9 -5.91 6.55 -6.76
C VAL A 9 -5.23 6.64 -5.39
N LEU A 10 -5.57 5.73 -4.48
CA LEU A 10 -4.94 5.64 -3.16
C LEU A 10 -3.56 4.95 -3.21
N LEU A 11 -3.48 3.83 -3.93
CA LEU A 11 -2.24 3.06 -4.12
C LEU A 11 -2.26 2.46 -5.52
N ASP A 12 -1.21 2.72 -6.31
CA ASP A 12 -0.98 2.08 -7.59
C ASP A 12 0.21 1.10 -7.48
N PRO A 13 -0.03 -0.22 -7.44
CA PRO A 13 1.03 -1.22 -7.38
C PRO A 13 2.00 -1.16 -8.55
N ASN A 14 1.58 -0.66 -9.72
CA ASN A 14 2.45 -0.58 -10.89
C ASN A 14 3.54 0.49 -10.74
N LEU A 15 3.36 1.46 -9.83
CA LEU A 15 4.37 2.46 -9.51
C LEU A 15 5.38 1.98 -8.46
N LEU A 16 5.21 0.75 -7.94
CA LEU A 16 6.09 0.19 -6.91
C LEU A 16 7.31 -0.55 -7.47
N SER A 17 7.33 -0.87 -8.76
CA SER A 17 8.51 -1.35 -9.48
C SER A 17 8.51 -0.92 -10.94
N GLU A 18 9.66 -0.46 -11.43
CA GLU A 18 9.85 -0.13 -12.85
C GLU A 18 9.81 -1.37 -13.76
N ASP A 19 10.20 -2.53 -13.24
CA ASP A 19 10.29 -3.79 -14.00
C ASP A 19 9.07 -4.71 -13.81
N GLY A 20 8.10 -4.30 -12.99
CA GLY A 20 6.90 -5.09 -12.69
C GLY A 20 7.11 -6.34 -11.84
N THR A 21 8.27 -6.50 -11.19
CA THR A 21 8.56 -7.68 -10.35
C THR A 21 8.06 -7.57 -8.91
N VAL A 22 7.53 -6.42 -8.51
CA VAL A 22 6.92 -6.20 -7.18
C VAL A 22 5.41 -6.30 -7.28
N ALA A 23 4.82 -7.16 -6.46
CA ALA A 23 3.38 -7.37 -6.39
C ALA A 23 2.81 -6.99 -5.01
N LEU A 24 1.58 -6.47 -5.00
CA LEU A 24 0.80 -6.27 -3.78
C LEU A 24 0.32 -7.63 -3.27
N SER A 25 0.75 -8.04 -2.07
CA SER A 25 0.40 -9.33 -1.47
C SER A 25 -0.72 -9.23 -0.42
N MET A 26 -0.90 -8.07 0.21
CA MET A 26 -1.97 -7.79 1.17
C MET A 26 -2.26 -6.30 1.27
N SER A 27 -3.47 -5.95 1.71
CA SER A 27 -3.84 -4.58 2.11
C SER A 27 -4.87 -4.60 3.24
N SER A 28 -4.76 -3.65 4.16
CA SER A 28 -5.71 -3.44 5.27
C SER A 28 -5.75 -1.97 5.68
N ILE A 29 -6.95 -1.43 5.83
CA ILE A 29 -7.18 -0.05 6.27
C ILE A 29 -7.50 -0.05 7.76
N SER A 30 -6.97 0.91 8.50
CA SER A 30 -7.27 1.08 9.93
C SER A 30 -8.75 1.40 10.15
N GLU A 31 -9.28 1.04 11.32
CA GLU A 31 -10.69 1.27 11.66
C GLU A 31 -11.10 2.75 11.59
N ASP A 32 -10.15 3.65 11.87
CA ASP A 32 -10.34 5.10 11.77
C ASP A 32 -9.99 5.69 10.40
N ALA A 33 -9.72 4.84 9.40
CA ALA A 33 -9.39 5.19 8.02
C ALA A 33 -8.19 6.14 7.83
N LYS A 34 -7.29 6.22 8.82
CA LYS A 34 -6.09 7.08 8.73
C LYS A 34 -4.89 6.38 8.12
N PHE A 35 -4.82 5.05 8.21
CA PHE A 35 -3.65 4.29 7.80
C PHE A 35 -4.02 3.14 6.86
N LEU A 36 -3.14 2.91 5.89
CA LEU A 36 -3.15 1.74 5.01
C LEU A 36 -1.88 0.92 5.30
N ALA A 37 -2.05 -0.30 5.77
CA ALA A 37 -0.99 -1.30 5.78
C ALA A 37 -1.04 -2.11 4.47
N TYR A 38 0.10 -2.28 3.81
CA TYR A 38 0.17 -3.04 2.56
C TYR A 38 1.46 -3.86 2.48
N GLY A 39 1.36 -5.08 1.97
CA GLY A 39 2.47 -6.01 1.83
C GLY A 39 2.94 -6.11 0.39
N LEU A 40 4.26 -6.21 0.22
CA LEU A 40 4.90 -6.36 -1.08
C LEU A 40 5.70 -7.66 -1.13
N SER A 41 5.51 -8.43 -2.21
CA SER A 41 6.38 -9.54 -2.57
C SER A 41 7.18 -9.19 -3.82
N SER A 42 8.42 -9.70 -3.91
CA SER A 42 9.27 -9.49 -5.09
C SER A 42 9.51 -10.81 -5.81
N SER A 43 9.43 -10.78 -7.14
CA SER A 43 9.77 -11.89 -8.04
C SER A 43 9.08 -13.22 -7.70
N GLY A 44 7.84 -13.16 -7.22
CA GLY A 44 7.07 -14.35 -6.82
C GLY A 44 7.58 -15.05 -5.56
N SER A 45 8.43 -14.38 -4.76
CA SER A 45 8.87 -14.87 -3.46
C SER A 45 7.73 -14.91 -2.44
N ASP A 46 7.80 -15.86 -1.51
CA ASP A 46 6.91 -15.91 -0.34
C ASP A 46 7.28 -14.84 0.71
N TRP A 47 8.44 -14.19 0.59
CA TRP A 47 8.85 -13.09 1.45
C TRP A 47 7.96 -11.87 1.24
N VAL A 48 7.50 -11.28 2.35
CA VAL A 48 6.64 -10.10 2.32
C VAL A 48 7.25 -8.99 3.16
N THR A 49 7.28 -7.79 2.59
CA THR A 49 7.54 -6.56 3.34
C THR A 49 6.24 -5.78 3.52
N ILE A 50 5.78 -5.64 4.76
CA ILE A 50 4.69 -4.73 5.11
C ILE A 50 5.24 -3.32 5.24
N LYS A 51 4.51 -2.37 4.63
CA LYS A 51 4.67 -0.93 4.79
C LYS A 51 3.37 -0.33 5.33
N VAL A 52 3.48 0.81 6.01
CA VAL A 52 2.34 1.59 6.49
C VAL A 52 2.34 2.95 5.80
N MET A 53 1.17 3.41 5.35
CA MET A 53 0.97 4.71 4.71
C MET A 53 -0.11 5.48 5.45
N ARG A 54 0.09 6.78 5.67
CA ARG A 54 -0.97 7.69 6.07
C ARG A 54 -1.82 8.07 4.85
N ILE A 55 -3.14 7.92 4.97
CA ILE A 55 -4.08 8.07 3.84
C ILE A 55 -4.25 9.55 3.45
N GLU A 56 -4.26 10.46 4.43
CA GLU A 56 -4.51 11.90 4.21
C GLU A 56 -3.56 12.53 3.16
N ASP A 57 -2.29 12.17 3.19
CA ASP A 57 -1.24 12.75 2.36
C ASP A 57 -0.44 11.71 1.56
N LYS A 58 -0.88 10.44 1.59
CA LYS A 58 -0.20 9.28 0.98
C LYS A 58 1.26 9.13 1.40
N CYS A 59 1.60 9.61 2.60
CA CYS A 59 2.96 9.53 3.12
C CYS A 59 3.23 8.13 3.66
N VAL A 60 4.22 7.44 3.08
CA VAL A 60 4.72 6.15 3.59
C VAL A 60 5.53 6.41 4.86
N LEU A 61 5.13 5.75 5.95
CA LEU A 61 5.78 5.84 7.26
C LEU A 61 7.06 4.99 7.29
N PRO A 62 8.01 5.29 8.18
CA PRO A 62 9.29 4.57 8.27
C PRO A 62 9.13 3.14 8.81
N ASP A 63 8.01 2.81 9.45
CA ASP A 63 7.75 1.48 9.98
C ASP A 63 7.61 0.45 8.86
N SER A 64 8.43 -0.61 8.93
CA SER A 64 8.37 -1.75 8.01
C SER A 64 8.64 -3.06 8.73
N LEU A 65 7.90 -4.10 8.35
CA LEU A 65 8.14 -5.47 8.82
C LEU A 65 8.43 -6.37 7.62
N SER A 66 9.52 -7.14 7.68
CA SER A 66 9.89 -8.11 6.64
C SER A 66 9.97 -9.50 7.24
N TRP A 67 9.32 -10.48 6.62
CA TRP A 67 9.39 -11.90 6.99
C TRP A 67 9.25 -12.81 5.76
#